data_AF-A0AAP2ZAU3-F1
#
_entry.id   AF-A0AAP2ZAU3-F1
#
_cell.length_a   1.000
_cell.length_b   1.000
_cell.length_c   1.000
_cell.angle_alpha   90.00
_cell.angle_beta   90.00
_cell.angle_gamma   90.00
#
_symmetry.space_group_name_H-M   'P 1'
#
loop_
_entity.id
_entity.type
_entity.pdbx_description
1 polymer ?
#
loop_
_entity_poly.entity_id
_entity_poly.type
_entity_poly.pdbx_seq_one_letter_code
_entity_poly.pdbx_strand_id
1 'polypeptide(L)'
;MGTRSYTLSRAAARELRTQLSTALETEHEFVRTRGTYRADGTYVITRRGVTSSGHRKVFDDFETLSRRFRDLPETFTANDIDWPGVSGRRRHLCCWHFLEHPQFPCQLVTRQPLTVTKTNW
;
A
#
# COMPACT_ATOMS: atom_id res chain seq x y z
N MET A 1 -5.20 -34.09 -12.99
CA MET A 1 -5.59 -33.97 -11.57
C MET A 1 -7.02 -33.44 -11.50
N GLY A 2 -7.97 -34.22 -10.99
CA GLY A 2 -9.38 -33.80 -10.94
C GLY A 2 -9.63 -32.79 -9.82
N THR A 3 -10.29 -31.68 -10.14
CA THR A 3 -10.68 -30.66 -9.16
C THR A 3 -11.71 -31.25 -8.20
N ARG A 4 -11.36 -31.33 -6.91
CA ARG A 4 -12.25 -31.81 -5.86
C ARG A 4 -13.11 -30.63 -5.41
N SER A 5 -14.42 -30.68 -5.71
CA SER A 5 -15.38 -29.64 -5.29
C SER A 5 -15.99 -30.01 -3.94
N TYR A 6 -15.97 -29.06 -3.00
CA TYR A 6 -16.59 -29.20 -1.68
C TYR A 6 -17.68 -28.12 -1.54
N THR A 7 -18.88 -28.53 -1.12
CA THR A 7 -20.02 -27.61 -0.93
C THR A 7 -20.16 -27.25 0.55
N LEU A 8 -20.13 -25.96 0.87
CA LEU A 8 -20.34 -25.43 2.21
C LEU A 8 -21.81 -25.05 2.43
N SER A 9 -22.29 -25.19 3.67
CA SER A 9 -23.52 -24.51 4.07
C SER A 9 -23.31 -22.99 4.01
N ARG A 10 -24.39 -22.21 3.82
CA ARG A 10 -24.29 -20.73 3.81
C ARG A 10 -23.66 -20.18 5.10
N ALA A 11 -23.94 -20.81 6.24
CA ALA A 11 -23.35 -20.42 7.52
C ALA A 11 -21.84 -20.69 7.56
N ALA A 12 -21.41 -21.89 7.17
CA ALA A 12 -20.00 -22.26 7.11
C ALA A 12 -19.21 -21.40 6.10
N ALA A 13 -19.82 -21.06 4.96
CA ALA A 13 -19.21 -20.18 3.97
C ALA A 13 -18.99 -18.74 4.50
N ARG A 14 -19.95 -18.21 5.28
CA ARG A 14 -19.81 -16.88 5.91
C ARG A 14 -18.75 -16.87 7.00
N GLU A 15 -18.71 -17.91 7.82
CA GLU A 15 -17.71 -18.08 8.87
C GLU A 15 -16.30 -18.14 8.26
N LEU A 16 -16.10 -19.02 7.27
CA LEU A 16 -14.84 -19.13 6.56
C LEU A 16 -14.43 -17.80 5.91
N ARG A 17 -15.37 -17.10 5.25
CA ARG A 17 -15.08 -15.78 4.67
C ARG A 17 -14.60 -14.78 5.74
N THR A 18 -15.21 -14.78 6.92
CA THR A 18 -14.83 -13.87 8.01
C THR A 18 -13.43 -14.20 8.51
N GLN A 19 -13.14 -15.47 8.78
CA GLN A 19 -11.82 -15.93 9.21
C GLN A 19 -10.74 -15.62 8.18
N LEU A 20 -11.01 -15.87 6.89
CA LEU A 20 -10.11 -15.52 5.79
C LEU A 20 -9.89 -14.01 5.69
N SER A 21 -10.95 -13.22 5.84
CA SER A 21 -10.87 -11.77 5.77
C SER A 21 -9.99 -11.22 6.90
N THR A 22 -10.18 -11.72 8.13
CA THR A 22 -9.33 -11.36 9.27
C THR A 22 -7.90 -11.84 9.10
N ALA A 23 -7.67 -13.05 8.59
CA ALA A 23 -6.33 -13.58 8.39
C ALA A 23 -5.55 -12.86 7.26
N LEU A 24 -6.26 -12.41 6.22
CA LEU A 24 -5.67 -11.68 5.10
C LEU A 24 -5.50 -10.18 5.40
N GLU A 25 -6.30 -9.63 6.30
CA GLU A 25 -6.15 -8.24 6.72
C GLU A 25 -4.90 -8.09 7.60
N THR A 26 -3.85 -7.51 7.04
CA THR A 26 -2.59 -7.27 7.74
C THR A 26 -2.27 -5.78 7.74
N GLU A 27 -1.99 -5.24 8.91
CA GLU A 27 -1.60 -3.84 9.10
C GLU A 27 -0.15 -3.74 9.52
N HIS A 28 0.59 -2.86 8.86
CA HIS A 28 1.95 -2.48 9.21
C HIS A 28 2.00 -0.99 9.53
N GLU A 29 2.27 -0.66 10.78
CA GLU A 29 2.51 0.71 11.20
C GLU A 29 3.97 1.10 10.98
N PHE A 30 4.17 2.29 10.43
CA PHE A 30 5.46 2.93 10.28
C PHE A 30 5.50 4.25 11.06
N VAL A 31 6.60 4.99 10.95
CA VAL A 31 6.78 6.24 11.71
C VAL A 31 5.71 7.28 11.35
N ARG A 32 5.46 7.51 10.06
CA ARG A 32 4.51 8.51 9.54
C ARG A 32 3.33 7.88 8.82
N THR A 33 3.52 6.70 8.25
CA THR A 33 2.53 6.03 7.43
C THR A 33 2.08 4.72 8.06
N ARG A 34 1.04 4.15 7.48
CA ARG A 34 0.55 2.81 7.80
C ARG A 34 0.09 2.18 6.51
N GLY A 35 0.57 0.96 6.26
CA GLY A 35 0.16 0.11 5.15
C GLY A 35 -0.85 -0.93 5.63
N THR A 36 -1.95 -1.11 4.90
CA THR A 36 -2.95 -2.13 5.22
C THR A 36 -3.24 -2.97 3.99
N TYR A 37 -2.92 -4.26 4.06
CA TYR A 37 -3.47 -5.28 3.18
C TYR A 37 -4.89 -5.57 3.63
N ARG A 38 -5.87 -5.45 2.75
CA ARG A 38 -7.27 -5.67 3.09
C ARG A 38 -7.76 -7.00 2.56
N ALA A 39 -8.82 -7.49 3.20
CA ALA A 39 -9.52 -8.70 2.79
C ALA A 39 -10.05 -8.66 1.33
N ASP A 40 -10.32 -7.47 0.79
CA ASP A 40 -10.77 -7.27 -0.59
C ASP A 40 -9.62 -7.25 -1.62
N GLY A 41 -8.38 -7.47 -1.17
CA GLY A 41 -7.17 -7.45 -1.99
C GLY A 41 -6.54 -6.07 -2.14
N THR A 42 -7.23 -5.00 -1.75
CA THR A 42 -6.71 -3.64 -1.89
C THR A 42 -5.58 -3.36 -0.90
N TYR A 43 -4.66 -2.50 -1.31
CA TYR A 43 -3.61 -1.98 -0.44
C TYR A 43 -3.85 -0.52 -0.11
N VAL A 44 -3.74 -0.16 1.16
CA VAL A 44 -4.07 1.19 1.63
C VAL A 44 -2.89 1.79 2.36
N ILE A 45 -2.51 2.98 1.93
CA ILE A 45 -1.60 3.84 2.66
C ILE A 45 -2.43 4.88 3.41
N THR A 46 -2.22 5.01 4.72
CA THR A 46 -2.79 6.07 5.54
C THR A 46 -1.69 6.85 6.25
N ARG A 47 -1.97 8.10 6.64
CA ARG A 47 -1.13 8.82 7.59
C ARG A 47 -1.37 8.27 8.99
N ARG A 48 -0.31 7.94 9.72
CA ARG A 48 -0.40 7.47 11.10
C ARG A 48 -1.11 8.52 11.98
N GLY A 49 -2.03 8.06 12.82
CA GLY A 49 -2.82 8.89 13.73
C GLY A 49 -4.00 9.62 13.09
N VAL A 50 -4.32 9.37 11.81
CA VAL A 50 -5.48 10.00 11.13
C VAL A 50 -6.40 8.93 10.56
N THR A 51 -7.67 8.94 10.97
CA THR A 51 -8.68 7.94 10.55
C THR A 51 -9.62 8.43 9.45
N SER A 52 -9.55 9.70 9.06
CA SER A 52 -10.47 10.27 8.06
C SER A 52 -10.07 9.91 6.62
N SER A 53 -11.09 9.68 5.78
CA SER A 53 -10.98 9.23 4.38
C SER A 53 -10.14 10.15 3.48
N GLY A 54 -10.00 11.42 3.82
CA GLY A 54 -9.18 12.39 3.08
C GLY A 54 -7.67 12.13 3.14
N HIS A 55 -7.19 11.36 4.12
CA HIS A 55 -5.75 11.18 4.43
C HIS A 55 -5.20 9.82 4.03
N ARG A 56 -5.88 9.13 3.11
CA ARG A 56 -5.47 7.82 2.60
C ARG A 56 -5.40 7.78 1.09
N LYS A 57 -4.62 6.81 0.61
CA LYS A 57 -4.59 6.37 -0.78
C LYS A 57 -4.87 4.86 -0.81
N VAL A 58 -5.76 4.47 -1.71
CA VAL A 58 -6.08 3.07 -2.00
C VAL A 58 -5.50 2.71 -3.35
N PHE A 59 -4.89 1.54 -3.41
CA PHE A 59 -4.41 0.87 -4.61
C PHE A 59 -5.20 -0.43 -4.77
N ASP A 60 -5.38 -0.87 -6.01
CA ASP A 60 -6.13 -2.09 -6.33
C ASP A 60 -5.52 -3.32 -5.67
N ASP A 61 -4.19 -3.33 -5.54
CA ASP A 61 -3.40 -4.30 -4.79
C ASP A 61 -2.02 -3.68 -4.44
N PHE A 62 -1.22 -4.44 -3.68
CA PHE A 62 0.15 -4.02 -3.33
C PHE A 62 1.10 -4.03 -4.55
N GLU A 63 0.90 -4.96 -5.50
CA GLU A 63 1.75 -5.08 -6.69
C GLU A 63 1.62 -3.85 -7.62
N THR A 64 0.45 -3.23 -7.65
CA THR A 64 0.20 -1.97 -8.35
C THR A 64 1.02 -0.85 -7.76
N LEU A 65 1.18 -0.80 -6.43
CA LEU A 65 2.09 0.14 -5.77
C LEU A 65 3.56 -0.18 -6.08
N SER A 66 3.96 -1.46 -6.02
CA SER A 66 5.31 -1.93 -6.35
C SER A 66 5.74 -1.57 -7.78
N ARG A 67 4.88 -1.84 -8.76
CA ARG A 67 5.12 -1.47 -10.16
C ARG A 67 5.21 0.04 -10.35
N ARG A 68 4.30 0.80 -9.75
CA ARG A 68 4.34 2.26 -9.77
C ARG A 68 5.63 2.82 -9.18
N PHE A 69 6.13 2.23 -8.09
CA PHE A 69 7.44 2.59 -7.56
C PHE A 69 8.56 2.26 -8.56
N ARG A 70 8.54 1.07 -9.16
CA ARG A 70 9.53 0.65 -10.15
C ARG A 70 9.61 1.61 -11.34
N ASP A 71 8.48 2.13 -11.78
CA ASP A 71 8.36 3.03 -12.92
C ASP A 71 8.79 4.48 -12.60
N LEU A 72 8.94 4.85 -11.31
CA LEU A 72 9.46 6.17 -10.95
C LEU A 72 10.92 6.35 -11.43
N PRO A 73 11.38 7.60 -11.64
CA PRO A 73 12.80 7.87 -11.83
C PRO A 73 13.67 7.30 -10.69
N GLU A 74 14.96 7.09 -10.96
CA GLU A 74 15.91 6.64 -9.93
C GLU A 74 15.93 7.58 -8.73
N THR A 75 15.93 8.89 -9.00
CA THR A 75 15.75 9.94 -7.99
C THR A 75 14.46 10.69 -8.28
N PHE A 76 13.55 10.72 -7.33
CA PHE A 76 12.20 11.27 -7.51
C PHE A 76 11.74 12.07 -6.29
N THR A 77 10.79 12.94 -6.52
CA THR A 77 10.10 13.77 -5.54
C THR A 77 8.62 13.41 -5.49
N ALA A 78 7.89 14.06 -4.58
CA ALA A 78 6.43 13.96 -4.59
C ALA A 78 5.82 14.37 -5.95
N ASN A 79 6.43 15.30 -6.69
CA ASN A 79 5.86 15.78 -7.96
C ASN A 79 5.91 14.74 -9.08
N ASP A 80 6.86 13.82 -9.02
CA ASP A 80 7.01 12.71 -9.98
C ASP A 80 5.94 11.62 -9.77
N ILE A 81 5.25 11.64 -8.63
CA ILE A 81 4.11 10.76 -8.34
C ILE A 81 2.85 11.36 -8.97
N ASP A 82 2.73 11.22 -10.29
CA ASP A 82 1.56 11.66 -11.05
C ASP A 82 0.68 10.49 -11.47
N TRP A 83 -0.02 9.91 -10.49
CA TRP A 83 -0.90 8.77 -10.72
C TRP A 83 -2.37 9.13 -10.56
N PRO A 84 -3.28 8.37 -11.21
CA PRO A 84 -4.72 8.56 -11.05
C PRO A 84 -5.15 8.60 -9.58
N GLY A 85 -5.81 9.69 -9.20
CA GLY A 85 -6.29 9.93 -7.84
C GLY A 85 -5.19 10.14 -6.79
N VAL A 86 -3.98 10.55 -7.19
CA VAL A 86 -2.88 10.93 -6.29
C VAL A 86 -2.48 12.37 -6.56
N SER A 87 -2.95 13.28 -5.71
CA SER A 87 -2.65 14.72 -5.81
C SER A 87 -2.20 15.30 -4.47
N GLY A 88 -1.45 16.40 -4.55
CA GLY A 88 -1.02 17.20 -3.40
C GLY A 88 -0.45 16.38 -2.25
N ARG A 89 -1.12 16.40 -1.10
CA ARG A 89 -0.69 15.70 0.13
C ARG A 89 -0.57 14.17 -0.05
N ARG A 90 -1.34 13.56 -0.96
CA ARG A 90 -1.25 12.11 -1.20
C ARG A 90 0.05 11.71 -1.90
N ARG A 91 0.63 12.61 -2.69
CA ARG A 91 1.96 12.39 -3.30
C ARG A 91 3.03 12.27 -2.21
N HIS A 92 3.02 13.21 -1.27
CA HIS A 92 3.92 13.19 -0.12
C HIS A 92 3.70 11.96 0.77
N LEU A 93 2.44 11.55 0.97
CA LEU A 93 2.12 10.33 1.69
C LEU A 93 2.78 9.10 1.05
N CYS A 94 2.74 8.98 -0.29
CA CYS A 94 3.39 7.88 -1.00
C CYS A 94 4.91 7.93 -0.86
N CYS A 95 5.55 9.10 -1.00
CA CYS A 95 6.99 9.24 -0.78
C CYS A 95 7.42 8.79 0.62
N TRP A 96 6.71 9.24 1.66
CA TRP A 96 7.01 8.81 3.03
C TRP A 96 6.81 7.32 3.22
N HIS A 97 5.77 6.76 2.60
CA HIS A 97 5.54 5.33 2.68
C HIS A 97 6.67 4.52 2.05
N PHE A 98 7.17 4.92 0.89
CA PHE A 98 8.33 4.25 0.27
C PHE A 98 9.58 4.31 1.14
N LEU A 99 9.88 5.47 1.72
CA LEU A 99 11.02 5.62 2.64
C LEU A 99 10.91 4.77 3.92
N GLU A 100 9.71 4.40 4.33
CA GLU A 100 9.46 3.69 5.57
C GLU A 100 9.28 2.17 5.37
N HIS A 101 8.85 1.76 4.19
CA HIS A 101 8.40 0.40 3.94
C HIS A 101 9.54 -0.48 3.37
N PRO A 102 9.97 -1.55 4.08
CA PRO A 102 11.18 -2.32 3.76
C PRO A 102 11.25 -2.93 2.35
N GLN A 103 10.10 -3.20 1.72
CA GLN A 103 10.05 -3.73 0.35
C GLN A 103 10.37 -2.69 -0.75
N PHE A 104 10.52 -1.42 -0.41
CA PHE A 104 10.93 -0.38 -1.34
C PHE A 104 12.36 0.06 -1.01
N PRO A 105 13.39 -0.49 -1.68
CA PRO A 105 14.77 -0.10 -1.46
C PRO A 105 14.98 1.31 -2.00
N CYS A 106 14.85 2.30 -1.11
CA CYS A 106 15.18 3.69 -1.36
C CYS A 106 15.59 4.40 -0.07
N GLN A 107 16.20 5.56 -0.24
CA GLN A 107 16.67 6.40 0.84
C GLN A 107 16.34 7.87 0.62
N LEU A 108 16.28 8.61 1.71
CA LEU A 108 16.01 10.04 1.73
C LEU A 108 17.28 10.80 1.30
N VAL A 109 17.15 11.63 0.27
CA VAL A 109 18.23 12.53 -0.19
C VAL A 109 18.11 13.89 0.51
N THR A 110 16.93 14.51 0.42
CA THR A 110 16.64 15.78 1.08
C THR A 110 15.18 15.83 1.51
N ARG A 111 14.89 16.61 2.56
CA ARG A 111 13.51 16.78 3.09
C ARG A 111 12.76 17.92 2.41
N GLN A 112 13.46 18.88 1.80
CA GLN A 112 12.87 20.06 1.18
C GLN A 112 13.63 20.44 -0.11
N PRO A 113 13.06 20.15 -1.31
CA PRO A 113 11.86 19.32 -1.51
C PRO A 113 12.07 17.88 -1.00
N LEU A 114 11.00 17.15 -0.69
CA LEU A 114 11.11 15.74 -0.29
C LEU A 114 11.60 14.92 -1.48
N THR A 115 12.85 14.50 -1.44
CA THR A 115 13.54 13.78 -2.53
C THR A 115 14.02 12.44 -2.04
N VAL A 116 13.75 11.42 -2.83
CA VAL A 116 14.03 10.02 -2.57
C VAL A 116 14.89 9.48 -3.72
N THR A 117 15.85 8.61 -3.42
CA THR A 117 16.63 7.89 -4.42
C THR A 117 16.55 6.39 -4.18
N LYS A 118 16.36 5.61 -5.24
CA LYS A 118 16.31 4.14 -5.18
C LYS A 118 17.70 3.60 -4.84
N THR A 119 17.76 2.49 -4.10
CA THR A 119 19.02 1.88 -3.65
C THR A 119 19.08 0.43 -4.09
N ASN A 120 19.53 0.17 -5.32
CA ASN A 120 19.60 -1.15 -5.96
C ASN A 120 18.27 -1.92 -5.95
N TRP A 121 17.64 -2.01 -7.12
CA TRP A 121 16.41 -2.79 -7.35
C TRP A 121 16.69 -3.96 -8.29
#